data_AF-A0AAD1K713-F1
#
_entry.id   AF-A0AAD1K713-F1
#
_cell.length_a   1.000
_cell.length_b   1.000
_cell.length_c   1.000
_cell.angle_alpha   90.00
_cell.angle_beta   90.00
_cell.angle_gamma   90.00
#
_symmetry.space_group_name_H-M   'P 1'
#
loop_
_entity.id
_entity.type
_entity.pdbx_description
1 polymer ?
#
loop_
_entity_poly.entity_id
_entity_poly.type
_entity_poly.pdbx_seq_one_letter_code
_entity_poly.pdbx_strand_id
1 'polypeptide(L)'
;MQFIHRQRGQALAESIIGMSFVIIPLLLLLPFVSKITGVQHRANQAAQYAAWERTVWKEQAPSRMVTGKGIFLAKKTEQQLSAQLPWRFYQGKGQVIDSRPPKQWNWEQNVHPLLKHQTRHDGSLSGLIKDKGEGKNRLSFAEPSSKIPGTVNSLIGKALGVLAYTGFSLEQDQFYRTRVETDLVQMHLEPFDSMQLTYKGNSALLASGWNAAGPEHLRRRAERLVPTNYADVSWVRTAQKVASFIPFGKELHPNSLKLGHVETEVLPANRLCNYGSKGCGG
;
A
#
# COMPACT_ATOMS: atom_id res chain seq x y z
N MET A 1 58.03 -52.34 29.89
CA MET A 1 57.22 -51.56 30.86
C MET A 1 56.28 -50.66 30.08
N GLN A 2 54.99 -51.00 30.01
CA GLN A 2 53.97 -50.15 29.40
C GLN A 2 53.27 -49.37 30.50
N PHE A 3 53.45 -48.05 30.52
CA PHE A 3 52.74 -47.17 31.45
C PHE A 3 51.30 -46.99 30.96
N ILE A 4 50.35 -47.66 31.62
CA ILE A 4 48.92 -47.41 31.41
C ILE A 4 48.57 -46.10 32.13
N HIS A 5 48.49 -44.99 31.40
CA HIS A 5 47.96 -43.74 31.92
C HIS A 5 46.44 -43.84 32.07
N ARG A 6 45.95 -43.82 33.31
CA ARG A 6 44.51 -43.69 33.61
C ARG A 6 44.08 -42.26 33.28
N GLN A 7 43.57 -42.03 32.08
CA GLN A 7 42.95 -40.77 31.66
C GLN A 7 41.56 -40.61 32.30
N ARG A 8 41.53 -40.15 33.56
CA ARG A 8 40.29 -39.73 34.22
C ARG A 8 40.12 -38.23 34.01
N GLY A 9 39.23 -37.85 33.09
CA GLY A 9 38.86 -36.45 32.83
C GLY A 9 38.85 -36.04 31.34
N GLN A 10 39.47 -36.82 30.47
CA GLN A 10 39.55 -36.50 29.03
C GLN A 10 38.18 -36.47 28.34
N ALA A 11 37.29 -37.41 28.66
CA ALA A 11 35.95 -37.45 28.06
C ALA A 11 35.11 -36.19 28.37
N LEU A 12 35.29 -35.58 29.54
CA LEU A 12 34.58 -34.36 29.93
C LEU A 12 35.13 -33.16 29.15
N ALA A 13 36.46 -33.05 29.02
CA ALA A 13 37.09 -32.00 28.22
C ALA A 13 36.74 -32.10 26.73
N GLU A 14 36.79 -33.31 26.15
CA GLU A 14 36.39 -33.55 24.75
C GLU A 14 34.90 -33.23 24.52
N SER A 15 34.03 -33.59 25.47
CA SER A 15 32.60 -33.25 25.39
C SER A 15 32.37 -31.73 25.44
N ILE A 16 33.08 -30.99 26.31
CA ILE A 16 32.97 -29.52 26.38
C ILE A 16 33.47 -28.87 25.10
N ILE A 17 34.61 -29.32 24.57
CA ILE A 17 35.19 -28.79 23.34
C ILE A 17 34.21 -29.06 22.18
N GLY A 18 33.75 -30.30 22.04
CA GLY A 18 32.76 -30.67 21.03
C GLY A 18 31.48 -29.86 21.14
N MET A 19 30.95 -29.67 22.35
CA MET A 19 29.74 -28.90 22.57
C MET A 19 29.95 -27.39 22.31
N SER A 20 31.12 -26.84 22.64
CA SER A 20 31.47 -25.44 22.37
C SER A 20 31.58 -25.17 20.87
N PHE A 21 32.14 -26.12 20.11
CA PHE A 21 32.19 -26.05 18.65
C PHE A 21 30.80 -26.04 17.99
N VAL A 22 29.76 -26.51 18.68
CA VAL A 22 28.37 -26.46 18.18
C VAL A 22 27.61 -25.25 18.72
N ILE A 23 27.70 -24.98 20.02
CA ILE A 23 26.94 -23.93 20.70
C ILE A 23 27.41 -22.54 20.26
N ILE A 24 28.72 -22.31 20.15
CA ILE A 24 29.26 -20.98 19.83
C ILE A 24 28.80 -20.54 18.42
N PRO A 25 28.99 -21.34 17.35
CA PRO A 25 28.47 -20.96 16.04
C PRO A 25 26.95 -20.78 16.03
N LEU A 26 26.20 -21.62 16.74
CA LEU A 26 24.74 -21.49 16.84
C LEU A 26 24.32 -20.15 17.46
N LEU A 27 24.98 -19.73 18.55
CA LEU A 27 24.70 -18.46 19.21
C LEU A 27 25.06 -17.25 18.32
N LEU A 28 26.10 -17.36 17.49
CA LEU A 28 26.45 -16.31 16.52
C LEU A 28 25.45 -16.20 15.37
N LEU A 29 24.81 -17.30 14.98
CA LEU A 29 23.77 -17.30 13.93
C LEU A 29 22.47 -16.64 14.39
N LEU A 30 22.11 -16.69 15.68
CA LEU A 30 20.88 -16.09 16.20
C LEU A 30 20.71 -14.59 15.87
N PRO A 31 21.67 -13.69 16.22
CA PRO A 31 21.54 -12.27 15.91
C PRO A 31 21.55 -12.01 14.39
N PHE A 32 22.22 -12.86 13.61
CA PHE A 32 22.25 -12.79 12.16
C PHE A 32 20.87 -13.07 11.55
N VAL A 33 20.22 -14.17 11.96
CA VAL A 33 18.87 -14.51 11.54
C VAL A 33 17.88 -13.42 11.98
N SER A 34 18.03 -12.86 13.18
CA SER A 34 17.22 -11.73 13.64
C SER A 34 17.36 -10.50 12.74
N LYS A 35 18.58 -10.16 12.29
CA LYS A 35 18.82 -9.03 11.38
C LYS A 35 18.16 -9.25 10.02
N ILE A 36 18.34 -10.44 9.44
CA ILE A 36 17.71 -10.85 8.18
C ILE A 36 16.19 -10.78 8.27
N THR A 37 15.62 -11.34 9.34
CA THR A 37 14.17 -11.33 9.57
C THR A 37 13.65 -9.90 9.68
N GLY A 38 14.42 -9.00 10.30
CA GLY A 38 14.11 -7.57 10.36
C GLY A 38 14.07 -6.91 8.98
N VAL A 39 14.97 -7.26 8.05
CA VAL A 39 14.93 -6.77 6.66
C VAL A 39 13.68 -7.29 5.95
N GLN A 40 13.42 -8.59 6.03
CA GLN A 40 12.27 -9.20 5.36
C GLN A 40 10.95 -8.62 5.87
N HIS A 41 10.82 -8.39 7.18
CA HIS A 41 9.63 -7.79 7.77
C HIS A 41 9.40 -6.36 7.26
N ARG A 42 10.46 -5.54 7.19
CA ARG A 42 10.38 -4.17 6.66
C ARG A 42 10.05 -4.16 5.17
N ALA A 43 10.60 -5.09 4.38
CA ALA A 43 10.26 -5.24 2.97
C ALA A 43 8.77 -5.60 2.78
N ASN A 44 8.22 -6.49 3.63
CA ASN A 44 6.80 -6.83 3.63
C ASN A 44 5.91 -5.64 4.02
N GLN A 45 6.25 -4.92 5.08
CA GLN A 45 5.53 -3.71 5.50
C GLN A 45 5.55 -2.63 4.41
N ALA A 46 6.71 -2.41 3.80
CA ALA A 46 6.92 -1.52 2.67
C ALA A 46 6.04 -1.91 1.48
N ALA A 47 5.96 -3.20 1.13
CA ALA A 47 5.10 -3.70 0.06
C ALA A 47 3.61 -3.51 0.35
N GLN A 48 3.16 -3.84 1.57
CA GLN A 48 1.77 -3.65 2.01
C GLN A 48 1.37 -2.18 1.98
N TYR A 49 2.22 -1.30 2.51
CA TYR A 49 1.99 0.15 2.46
C TYR A 49 1.96 0.67 1.04
N ALA A 50 2.90 0.25 0.19
CA ALA A 50 2.88 0.64 -1.22
C ALA A 50 1.59 0.23 -1.91
N ALA A 51 1.09 -0.99 -1.64
CA ALA A 51 -0.19 -1.46 -2.19
C ALA A 51 -1.36 -0.62 -1.66
N TRP A 52 -1.36 -0.31 -0.36
CA TRP A 52 -2.42 0.51 0.26
C TRP A 52 -2.42 1.93 -0.29
N GLU A 53 -1.26 2.54 -0.47
CA GLU A 53 -1.13 3.86 -1.08
C GLU A 53 -1.73 3.89 -2.49
N ARG A 54 -1.67 2.79 -3.26
CA ARG A 54 -2.31 2.73 -4.59
C ARG A 54 -3.83 2.75 -4.59
N THR A 55 -4.45 2.46 -3.45
CA THR A 55 -5.92 2.52 -3.32
C THR A 55 -6.43 3.96 -3.35
N VAL A 56 -5.61 4.90 -2.87
CA VAL A 56 -5.90 6.34 -2.83
C VAL A 56 -5.14 7.05 -3.94
N TRP A 57 -3.83 6.87 -4.01
CA TRP A 57 -2.91 7.54 -4.93
C TRP A 57 -2.62 6.68 -6.15
N LYS A 58 -3.22 7.04 -7.28
CA LYS A 58 -3.05 6.31 -8.55
C LYS A 58 -1.78 6.78 -9.28
N GLU A 59 -1.17 5.90 -10.08
CA GLU A 59 -0.06 6.28 -10.97
C GLU A 59 -0.54 7.26 -12.04
N GLN A 60 -1.73 6.98 -12.57
CA GLN A 60 -2.37 7.70 -13.63
C GLN A 60 -3.71 8.24 -13.15
N ALA A 61 -4.09 9.39 -13.69
CA ALA A 61 -5.38 10.01 -13.42
C ALA A 61 -6.51 9.03 -13.77
N PRO A 62 -7.50 8.80 -12.88
CA PRO A 62 -8.68 8.02 -13.23
C PRO A 62 -9.37 8.53 -14.51
N SER A 63 -9.93 7.61 -15.29
CA SER A 63 -10.73 7.96 -16.46
C SER A 63 -11.94 8.81 -16.07
N ARG A 64 -12.33 9.77 -16.91
CA ARG A 64 -13.57 10.58 -16.78
C ARG A 64 -13.59 11.49 -15.56
N MET A 65 -12.43 11.94 -15.09
CA MET A 65 -12.36 13.02 -14.12
C MET A 65 -12.81 14.36 -14.69
N VAL A 66 -13.30 15.21 -13.79
CA VAL A 66 -13.62 16.60 -14.10
C VAL A 66 -12.30 17.37 -14.17
N THR A 67 -12.11 18.18 -15.21
CA THR A 67 -10.99 19.13 -15.29
C THR A 67 -11.50 20.47 -14.80
N GLY A 68 -10.94 20.99 -13.71
CA GLY A 68 -11.43 22.21 -13.06
C GLY A 68 -10.56 22.65 -11.88
N LYS A 69 -10.64 23.92 -11.50
CA LYS A 69 -9.97 24.46 -10.32
C LYS A 69 -10.60 23.87 -9.05
N GLY A 70 -9.79 23.40 -8.11
CA GLY A 70 -10.26 22.85 -6.82
C GLY A 70 -10.46 21.33 -6.78
N ILE A 71 -10.05 20.60 -7.82
CA ILE A 71 -10.19 19.14 -7.88
C ILE A 71 -8.91 18.49 -7.35
N PHE A 72 -9.03 17.75 -6.25
CA PHE A 72 -7.93 17.02 -5.66
C PHE A 72 -7.59 15.79 -6.50
N LEU A 73 -6.46 15.84 -7.19
CA LEU A 73 -5.93 14.70 -7.92
C LEU A 73 -5.08 13.85 -6.97
N ALA A 74 -5.59 12.70 -6.55
CA ALA A 74 -4.79 11.73 -5.80
C ALA A 74 -3.84 10.98 -6.76
N LYS A 75 -2.81 11.68 -7.26
CA LYS A 75 -1.76 11.13 -8.13
C LYS A 75 -0.41 11.13 -7.40
N LYS A 76 0.24 9.98 -7.34
CA LYS A 76 1.60 9.81 -6.80
C LYS A 76 2.35 8.84 -7.70
N THR A 77 3.50 9.27 -8.22
CA THR A 77 4.31 8.41 -9.10
C THR A 77 5.03 7.33 -8.32
N GLU A 78 5.49 6.27 -9.00
CA GLU A 78 6.33 5.25 -8.40
C GLU A 78 7.62 5.80 -7.78
N GLN A 79 8.25 6.79 -8.43
CA GLN A 79 9.46 7.43 -7.89
C GLN A 79 9.15 8.17 -6.58
N GLN A 80 8.00 8.85 -6.52
CA GLN A 80 7.56 9.56 -5.32
C GLN A 80 7.17 8.61 -4.19
N LEU A 81 6.51 7.49 -4.51
CA LEU A 81 6.15 6.47 -3.52
C LEU A 81 7.40 5.71 -3.01
N SER A 82 8.33 5.40 -3.89
CA SER A 82 9.57 4.69 -3.54
C SER A 82 10.50 5.51 -2.67
N ALA A 83 10.63 6.81 -2.95
CA ALA A 83 11.36 7.74 -2.10
C ALA A 83 10.78 7.84 -0.69
N GLN A 84 9.50 7.47 -0.49
CA GLN A 84 8.85 7.54 0.82
C GLN A 84 9.10 6.32 1.72
N LEU A 85 9.46 5.16 1.16
CA LEU A 85 9.54 3.95 1.98
C LEU A 85 10.72 3.94 2.96
N PRO A 86 11.92 4.44 2.62
CA PRO A 86 13.05 4.46 3.55
C PRO A 86 12.75 5.22 4.84
N TRP A 87 12.16 6.42 4.73
CA TRP A 87 11.86 7.22 5.91
C TRP A 87 10.70 6.65 6.73
N ARG A 88 9.74 5.92 6.14
CA ARG A 88 8.65 5.28 6.89
C ARG A 88 9.07 3.99 7.59
N PHE A 89 9.75 3.09 6.85
CA PHE A 89 9.96 1.71 7.27
C PHE A 89 11.40 1.37 7.59
N TYR A 90 12.37 2.25 7.33
CA TYR A 90 13.78 1.97 7.58
C TYR A 90 14.40 2.97 8.57
N GLN A 91 13.62 3.90 9.10
CA GLN A 91 14.10 4.90 10.05
C GLN A 91 14.44 4.35 11.44
N GLY A 92 15.35 5.07 12.11
CA GLY A 92 15.68 4.89 13.52
C GLY A 92 14.51 5.21 14.46
N LYS A 93 14.67 4.83 15.73
CA LYS A 93 13.67 5.10 16.76
C LYS A 93 13.58 6.60 17.06
N GLY A 94 12.38 7.09 17.35
CA GLY A 94 12.14 8.47 17.78
C GLY A 94 12.02 9.52 16.67
N GLN A 95 12.01 9.10 15.40
CA GLN A 95 11.80 9.99 14.26
C GLN A 95 10.29 10.13 13.98
N VAL A 96 9.84 11.38 13.82
CA VAL A 96 8.43 11.70 13.53
C VAL A 96 8.09 11.28 12.11
N ILE A 97 6.94 10.61 11.96
CA ILE A 97 6.41 10.25 10.65
C ILE A 97 5.39 11.31 10.22
N ASP A 98 5.65 12.03 9.12
CA ASP A 98 4.76 13.06 8.60
C ASP A 98 4.29 12.76 7.17
N SER A 99 3.43 13.61 6.59
CA SER A 99 2.99 13.44 5.20
C SER A 99 3.97 14.05 4.18
N ARG A 100 5.04 14.73 4.63
CA ARG A 100 5.95 15.51 3.80
C ARG A 100 7.33 14.84 3.81
N PRO A 101 7.66 14.00 2.81
CA PRO A 101 8.93 13.31 2.82
C PRO A 101 10.11 14.29 2.90
N PRO A 102 11.19 13.92 3.58
CA PRO A 102 12.43 14.70 3.53
C PRO A 102 12.91 14.80 2.07
N LYS A 103 13.49 15.94 1.69
CA LYS A 103 13.99 16.16 0.32
C LYS A 103 15.00 15.09 -0.10
N GLN A 104 15.80 14.58 0.84
CA GLN A 104 16.76 13.50 0.62
C GLN A 104 16.85 12.62 1.88
N TRP A 105 16.89 11.30 1.68
CA TRP A 105 17.04 10.32 2.77
C TRP A 105 18.50 9.87 2.89
N ASN A 106 19.11 10.06 4.06
CA ASN A 106 20.47 9.59 4.34
C ASN A 106 20.43 8.18 4.99
N TRP A 107 20.86 7.18 4.22
CA TRP A 107 20.89 5.78 4.67
C TRP A 107 21.92 5.49 5.77
N GLU A 108 22.97 6.29 5.93
CA GLU A 108 24.00 6.02 6.94
C GLU A 108 23.59 6.58 8.31
N GLN A 109 22.95 7.75 8.32
CA GLN A 109 22.57 8.44 9.56
C GLN A 109 21.21 7.99 10.07
N ASN A 110 20.20 7.89 9.20
CA ASN A 110 18.82 7.77 9.63
C ASN A 110 18.31 6.33 9.69
N VAL A 111 19.10 5.35 9.24
CA VAL A 111 18.69 3.94 9.22
C VAL A 111 18.62 3.33 10.62
N HIS A 112 17.66 2.45 10.83
CA HIS A 112 17.49 1.72 12.08
C HIS A 112 18.78 0.97 12.48
N PRO A 113 19.24 1.04 13.75
CA PRO A 113 20.49 0.39 14.20
C PRO A 113 20.56 -1.11 13.95
N LEU A 114 19.41 -1.81 14.00
CA LEU A 114 19.36 -3.25 13.66
C LEU A 114 19.82 -3.56 12.23
N LEU A 115 19.62 -2.62 11.31
CA LEU A 115 20.01 -2.73 9.90
C LEU A 115 21.45 -2.27 9.66
N LYS A 116 22.21 -1.94 10.70
CA LYS A 116 23.64 -1.70 10.60
C LYS A 116 24.40 -2.98 10.94
N HIS A 117 25.50 -3.22 10.25
CA HIS A 117 26.40 -4.33 10.53
C HIS A 117 27.85 -3.88 10.37
N GLN A 118 28.77 -4.58 11.03
CA GLN A 118 30.18 -4.34 10.86
C GLN A 118 30.61 -4.98 9.53
N THR A 119 31.03 -4.15 8.58
CA THR A 119 31.48 -4.57 7.25
C THR A 119 32.99 -4.68 7.14
N ARG A 120 33.74 -4.10 8.07
CA ARG A 120 35.20 -3.99 8.00
C ARG A 120 35.82 -4.28 9.38
N HIS A 121 37.02 -4.85 9.37
CA HIS A 121 37.83 -5.08 10.58
C HIS A 121 38.12 -3.81 11.41
N ASP A 122 37.88 -2.64 10.82
CA ASP A 122 37.99 -1.30 11.43
C ASP A 122 36.82 -0.97 12.40
N GLY A 123 35.87 -1.87 12.59
CA GLY A 123 34.75 -1.69 13.54
C GLY A 123 33.68 -0.67 13.09
N SER A 124 33.83 -0.08 11.90
CA SER A 124 32.84 0.83 11.33
C SER A 124 31.54 0.09 10.98
N LEU A 125 30.42 0.70 11.36
CA LEU A 125 29.07 0.20 11.12
C LEU A 125 28.56 0.73 9.77
N SER A 126 28.31 -0.15 8.81
CA SER A 126 27.66 0.20 7.55
C SER A 126 26.25 -0.36 7.47
N GLY A 127 25.39 0.30 6.69
CA GLY A 127 24.07 -0.23 6.36
C GLY A 127 24.14 -1.63 5.74
N LEU A 128 23.23 -2.51 6.14
CA LEU A 128 23.07 -3.86 5.62
C LEU A 128 22.48 -3.87 4.20
N ILE A 129 21.80 -2.78 3.82
CA ILE A 129 21.15 -2.62 2.52
C ILE A 129 22.17 -2.08 1.51
N LYS A 130 22.38 -2.83 0.43
CA LYS A 130 23.32 -2.53 -0.63
C LYS A 130 22.96 -1.23 -1.35
N ASP A 131 23.97 -0.41 -1.59
CA ASP A 131 23.85 0.75 -2.46
C ASP A 131 23.84 0.34 -3.93
N LYS A 132 22.91 0.88 -4.72
CA LYS A 132 22.78 0.58 -6.16
C LYS A 132 23.46 1.63 -7.04
N GLY A 133 24.14 2.61 -6.45
CA GLY A 133 24.87 3.68 -7.15
C GLY A 133 24.07 4.98 -7.29
N GLU A 134 24.74 6.04 -7.73
CA GLU A 134 24.16 7.38 -7.86
C GLU A 134 22.87 7.38 -8.69
N GLY A 135 21.83 8.03 -8.16
CA GLY A 135 20.52 8.17 -8.82
C GLY A 135 19.60 6.94 -8.76
N LYS A 136 20.06 5.80 -8.23
CA LYS A 136 19.23 4.61 -8.05
C LYS A 136 18.80 4.44 -6.60
N ASN A 137 17.48 4.34 -6.36
CA ASN A 137 16.97 4.00 -5.05
C ASN A 137 17.47 2.60 -4.64
N ARG A 138 17.96 2.47 -3.39
CA ARG A 138 18.40 1.18 -2.82
C ARG A 138 17.28 0.12 -2.80
N LEU A 139 16.01 0.57 -2.88
CA LEU A 139 14.82 -0.27 -2.98
C LEU A 139 14.33 -0.28 -4.44
N SER A 140 14.11 -1.47 -4.99
CA SER A 140 13.51 -1.64 -6.32
C SER A 140 12.02 -1.96 -6.21
N PHE A 141 11.23 -1.32 -7.05
CA PHE A 141 9.78 -1.48 -7.13
C PHE A 141 9.48 -2.21 -8.43
N ALA A 142 8.85 -3.38 -8.36
CA ALA A 142 8.40 -4.07 -9.56
C ALA A 142 6.95 -3.70 -9.90
N GLU A 143 6.68 -3.61 -11.20
CA GLU A 143 5.49 -3.08 -11.86
C GLU A 143 4.14 -3.40 -11.17
N PRO A 144 3.26 -2.39 -10.99
CA PRO A 144 1.85 -2.63 -10.73
C PRO A 144 1.24 -3.29 -11.96
N SER A 145 1.24 -4.62 -11.99
CA SER A 145 0.46 -5.35 -12.99
C SER A 145 -1.02 -5.12 -12.68
N SER A 146 -1.63 -4.21 -13.45
CA SER A 146 -3.04 -3.84 -13.33
C SER A 146 -3.98 -4.91 -13.89
N LYS A 147 -3.42 -5.90 -14.60
CA LYS A 147 -4.17 -6.99 -15.22
C LYS A 147 -4.48 -8.07 -14.19
N ILE A 148 -5.77 -8.27 -13.94
CA ILE A 148 -6.27 -9.37 -13.10
C ILE A 148 -5.76 -10.70 -13.70
N PRO A 149 -5.02 -11.53 -12.96
CA PRO A 149 -4.52 -12.81 -13.47
C PRO A 149 -5.68 -13.81 -13.71
N GLY A 150 -5.70 -14.46 -14.88
CA GLY A 150 -6.56 -15.62 -15.17
C GLY A 150 -7.86 -15.36 -15.94
N THR A 151 -8.63 -16.43 -16.16
CA THR A 151 -9.89 -16.51 -16.91
C THR A 151 -11.05 -15.68 -16.34
N VAL A 152 -10.90 -15.15 -15.11
CA VAL A 152 -11.86 -14.27 -14.43
C VAL A 152 -12.08 -12.95 -15.17
N ASN A 153 -11.09 -12.49 -15.92
CA ASN A 153 -11.20 -11.29 -16.76
C ASN A 153 -12.35 -11.40 -17.80
N SER A 154 -12.64 -12.61 -18.28
CA SER A 154 -13.67 -12.84 -19.30
C SER A 154 -15.11 -12.77 -18.75
N LEU A 155 -15.32 -13.14 -17.48
CA LEU A 155 -16.64 -13.12 -16.84
C LEU A 155 -16.99 -11.73 -16.31
N ILE A 156 -16.02 -11.05 -15.70
CA ILE A 156 -16.16 -9.64 -15.29
C ILE A 156 -16.37 -8.76 -16.53
N GLY A 157 -15.62 -8.99 -17.62
CA GLY A 157 -15.80 -8.25 -18.87
C GLY A 157 -17.22 -8.31 -19.44
N LYS A 158 -17.89 -9.47 -19.34
CA LYS A 158 -19.29 -9.64 -19.79
C LYS A 158 -20.29 -8.93 -18.88
N ALA A 159 -20.14 -9.07 -17.56
CA ALA A 159 -21.01 -8.37 -16.59
C ALA A 159 -20.84 -6.84 -16.66
N LEU A 160 -19.62 -6.36 -16.84
CA LEU A 160 -19.32 -4.95 -17.06
C LEU A 160 -19.84 -4.44 -18.41
N GLY A 161 -19.90 -5.29 -19.44
CA GLY A 161 -20.46 -4.94 -20.75
C GLY A 161 -21.95 -4.57 -20.68
N VAL A 162 -22.73 -5.22 -19.82
CA VAL A 162 -24.15 -4.88 -19.60
C VAL A 162 -24.30 -3.52 -18.93
N LEU A 163 -23.46 -3.22 -17.95
CA LEU A 163 -23.44 -1.90 -17.29
C LEU A 163 -22.83 -0.80 -18.16
N ALA A 164 -21.98 -1.16 -19.13
CA ALA A 164 -21.42 -0.20 -20.09
C ALA A 164 -22.48 0.44 -20.98
N TYR A 165 -23.62 -0.23 -21.23
CA TYR A 165 -24.76 0.34 -21.94
C TYR A 165 -25.37 1.55 -21.20
N THR A 166 -25.28 1.59 -19.87
CA THR A 166 -25.70 2.75 -19.07
C THR A 166 -24.64 3.86 -19.05
N GLY A 167 -23.54 3.70 -19.81
CA GLY A 167 -22.41 4.61 -19.80
C GLY A 167 -21.53 4.49 -18.55
N PHE A 168 -21.81 3.56 -17.63
CA PHE A 168 -20.98 3.25 -16.48
C PHE A 168 -19.73 2.45 -16.89
N SER A 169 -18.55 2.82 -16.40
CA SER A 169 -17.31 2.08 -16.66
C SER A 169 -16.60 1.80 -15.36
N LEU A 170 -16.35 0.52 -15.07
CA LEU A 170 -15.46 0.13 -13.99
C LEU A 170 -14.01 0.27 -14.48
N GLU A 171 -13.14 0.87 -13.67
CA GLU A 171 -11.72 0.83 -13.98
C GLU A 171 -11.24 -0.63 -13.99
N GLN A 172 -10.52 -1.02 -15.04
CA GLN A 172 -9.95 -2.36 -15.16
C GLN A 172 -8.63 -2.48 -14.38
N ASP A 173 -8.05 -1.35 -13.96
CA ASP A 173 -6.77 -1.27 -13.23
C ASP A 173 -6.96 -1.24 -11.70
N GLN A 174 -7.82 -2.13 -11.17
CA GLN A 174 -8.14 -2.20 -9.73
C GLN A 174 -7.30 -3.22 -8.97
N PHE A 175 -6.49 -4.01 -9.67
CA PHE A 175 -5.56 -4.96 -9.06
C PHE A 175 -4.17 -4.32 -8.95
N TYR A 176 -3.73 -4.09 -7.72
CA TYR A 176 -2.41 -3.55 -7.44
C TYR A 176 -1.52 -4.65 -6.88
N ARG A 177 -0.51 -5.04 -7.64
CA ARG A 177 0.57 -5.88 -7.14
C ARG A 177 1.78 -5.01 -6.87
N THR A 178 2.35 -5.12 -5.68
CA THR A 178 3.58 -4.42 -5.32
C THR A 178 4.64 -5.42 -4.92
N ARG A 179 5.87 -5.13 -5.35
CA ARG A 179 7.05 -5.85 -4.92
C ARG A 179 8.12 -4.86 -4.52
N VAL A 180 8.63 -5.02 -3.31
CA VAL A 180 9.76 -4.25 -2.79
C VAL A 180 10.94 -5.22 -2.67
N GLU A 181 11.98 -4.96 -3.43
CA GLU A 181 13.21 -5.76 -3.41
C GLU A 181 14.32 -4.98 -2.68
N THR A 182 14.99 -5.65 -1.76
CA THR A 182 16.11 -5.12 -0.98
C THR A 182 17.29 -6.07 -1.13
N ASP A 183 18.38 -5.57 -1.70
CA ASP A 183 19.62 -6.32 -1.82
C ASP A 183 20.47 -6.09 -0.57
N LEU A 184 21.07 -7.15 -0.04
CA LEU A 184 21.97 -7.03 1.10
C LEU A 184 23.43 -6.89 0.64
N VAL A 185 24.19 -6.19 1.48
CA VAL A 185 25.65 -6.20 1.43
C VAL A 185 26.14 -7.60 1.80
N GLN A 186 27.25 -8.00 1.19
CA GLN A 186 27.96 -9.23 1.49
C GLN A 186 28.39 -9.24 2.96
N MET A 187 28.00 -10.28 3.70
CA MET A 187 28.31 -10.39 5.12
C MET A 187 29.57 -11.23 5.28
N HIS A 188 30.63 -10.66 5.88
CA HIS A 188 31.96 -11.29 6.02
C HIS A 188 31.96 -12.38 7.12
N LEU A 189 31.06 -13.36 7.01
CA LEU A 189 30.92 -14.49 7.92
C LEU A 189 30.98 -15.77 7.09
N GLU A 190 32.06 -16.53 7.17
CA GLU A 190 32.14 -17.85 6.52
C GLU A 190 31.06 -18.80 7.07
N PRO A 191 30.41 -19.64 6.24
CA PRO A 191 30.51 -19.77 4.77
C PRO A 191 29.54 -18.83 3.99
N PHE A 192 28.92 -17.87 4.66
CA PHE A 192 27.89 -16.97 4.11
C PHE A 192 28.48 -15.79 3.34
N ASP A 193 29.80 -15.66 3.30
CA ASP A 193 30.52 -14.57 2.66
C ASP A 193 30.26 -14.53 1.15
N SER A 194 30.23 -15.65 0.45
CA SER A 194 29.98 -15.64 -1.01
C SER A 194 28.52 -15.38 -1.43
N MET A 195 27.58 -15.34 -0.48
CA MET A 195 26.16 -15.31 -0.80
C MET A 195 25.62 -13.90 -1.05
N GLN A 196 25.07 -13.69 -2.25
CA GLN A 196 24.32 -12.49 -2.60
C GLN A 196 22.85 -12.69 -2.24
N LEU A 197 22.41 -12.07 -1.14
CA LEU A 197 21.05 -12.21 -0.64
C LEU A 197 20.15 -11.06 -1.10
N THR A 198 19.06 -11.40 -1.80
CA THR A 198 17.99 -10.46 -2.17
C THR A 198 16.71 -10.86 -1.45
N TYR A 199 16.16 -9.92 -0.68
CA TYR A 199 14.88 -10.09 0.01
C TYR A 199 13.77 -9.40 -0.74
N LYS A 200 12.60 -10.05 -0.77
CA LYS A 200 11.44 -9.58 -1.53
C LYS A 200 10.23 -9.52 -0.61
N GLY A 201 9.65 -8.33 -0.49
CA GLY A 201 8.31 -8.14 0.04
C GLY A 201 7.30 -8.13 -1.10
N ASN A 202 6.24 -8.92 -0.99
CA ASN A 202 5.16 -8.95 -1.98
C ASN A 202 3.85 -8.57 -1.30
N SER A 203 3.05 -7.75 -1.97
CA SER A 203 1.67 -7.50 -1.60
C SER A 203 0.80 -7.42 -2.84
N ALA A 204 -0.46 -7.79 -2.69
CA ALA A 204 -1.46 -7.63 -3.73
C ALA A 204 -2.75 -7.14 -3.07
N LEU A 205 -3.35 -6.10 -3.64
CA LEU A 205 -4.63 -5.56 -3.20
C LEU A 205 -5.52 -5.36 -4.41
N LEU A 206 -6.72 -5.93 -4.35
CA LEU A 206 -7.81 -5.55 -5.23
C LEU A 206 -8.55 -4.41 -4.54
N ALA A 207 -8.38 -3.19 -5.03
CA ALA A 207 -9.00 -2.03 -4.45
C ALA A 207 -9.62 -1.17 -5.54
N SER A 208 -10.93 -0.99 -5.41
CA SER A 208 -11.67 -0.12 -6.30
C SER A 208 -11.67 1.29 -5.72
N GLY A 209 -10.92 2.21 -6.32
CA GLY A 209 -10.83 3.60 -5.86
C GLY A 209 -12.02 4.46 -6.28
N TRP A 210 -13.26 4.06 -5.95
CA TRP A 210 -14.48 4.77 -6.40
C TRP A 210 -14.49 6.23 -5.93
N ASN A 211 -13.95 6.51 -4.74
CA ASN A 211 -14.02 7.80 -4.03
C ASN A 211 -12.72 8.61 -4.12
N ALA A 212 -11.63 8.03 -4.62
CA ALA A 212 -10.29 8.59 -4.46
C ALA A 212 -10.08 9.95 -5.17
N ALA A 213 -10.97 10.29 -6.11
CA ALA A 213 -10.97 11.56 -6.84
C ALA A 213 -12.04 12.56 -6.36
N GLY A 214 -12.62 12.33 -5.17
CA GLY A 214 -13.55 13.25 -4.52
C GLY A 214 -15.03 13.09 -4.90
N PRO A 215 -15.91 13.89 -4.29
CA PRO A 215 -17.36 13.74 -4.38
C PRO A 215 -17.92 14.01 -5.78
N GLU A 216 -17.32 14.92 -6.56
CA GLU A 216 -17.75 15.20 -7.95
C GLU A 216 -17.46 14.02 -8.89
N HIS A 217 -16.36 13.31 -8.68
CA HIS A 217 -16.04 12.10 -9.45
C HIS A 217 -17.03 10.98 -9.14
N LEU A 218 -17.39 10.80 -7.87
CA LEU A 218 -18.41 9.86 -7.44
C LEU A 218 -19.78 10.18 -8.06
N ARG A 219 -20.18 11.46 -8.01
CA ARG A 219 -21.48 11.91 -8.54
C ARG A 219 -21.60 11.59 -10.03
N ARG A 220 -20.64 12.02 -10.86
CA ARG A 220 -20.65 11.77 -12.31
C ARG A 220 -20.64 10.29 -12.68
N ARG A 221 -20.04 9.45 -11.84
CA ARG A 221 -20.05 8.00 -12.03
C ARG A 221 -21.40 7.39 -11.66
N ALA A 222 -21.96 7.78 -10.52
CA ALA A 222 -23.24 7.27 -10.03
C ALA A 222 -24.44 7.77 -10.85
N GLU A 223 -24.42 9.00 -11.35
CA GLU A 223 -25.44 9.56 -12.25
C GLU A 223 -25.70 8.74 -13.51
N ARG A 224 -24.72 7.93 -13.94
CA ARG A 224 -24.85 7.04 -15.10
C ARG A 224 -25.43 5.67 -14.77
N LEU A 225 -25.48 5.31 -13.49
CA LEU A 225 -26.22 4.14 -13.02
C LEU A 225 -27.71 4.43 -12.82
N VAL A 226 -28.10 5.70 -12.90
CA VAL A 226 -29.46 6.16 -12.73
C VAL A 226 -30.10 6.39 -14.11
N PRO A 227 -30.93 5.46 -14.62
CA PRO A 227 -31.50 5.56 -15.97
C PRO A 227 -32.35 6.82 -16.15
N THR A 228 -32.95 7.33 -15.06
CA THR A 228 -33.77 8.54 -15.08
C THR A 228 -32.97 9.80 -15.41
N ASN A 229 -31.64 9.78 -15.34
CA ASN A 229 -30.80 10.88 -15.81
C ASN A 229 -30.94 11.10 -17.32
N TYR A 230 -31.10 10.03 -18.09
CA TYR A 230 -31.36 10.12 -19.54
C TYR A 230 -32.80 10.55 -19.87
N ALA A 231 -33.71 10.44 -18.90
CA ALA A 231 -35.10 10.85 -19.02
C ALA A 231 -35.36 12.30 -18.58
N ASP A 232 -34.35 13.05 -18.10
CA ASP A 232 -34.50 14.47 -17.74
C ASP A 232 -34.49 15.41 -18.97
N VAL A 233 -35.37 15.12 -19.93
CA VAL A 233 -35.57 15.89 -21.15
C VAL A 233 -36.73 16.87 -21.02
N SER A 234 -36.70 17.97 -21.79
CA SER A 234 -37.65 19.09 -21.65
C SER A 234 -39.12 18.64 -21.64
N TRP A 235 -39.47 17.63 -22.44
CA TRP A 235 -40.84 17.10 -22.51
C TRP A 235 -41.25 16.26 -21.29
N VAL A 236 -40.32 15.54 -20.64
CA VAL A 236 -40.60 14.77 -19.41
C VAL A 236 -40.85 15.72 -18.24
N ARG A 237 -40.06 16.79 -18.12
CA ARG A 237 -40.30 17.84 -17.11
C ARG A 237 -41.66 18.52 -17.29
N THR A 238 -42.06 18.74 -18.54
CA THR A 238 -43.40 19.28 -18.86
C THR A 238 -44.49 18.29 -18.50
N ALA A 239 -44.33 17.00 -18.81
CA ALA A 239 -45.26 15.95 -18.42
C ALA A 239 -45.38 15.82 -16.88
N GLN A 240 -44.27 15.88 -16.14
CA GLN A 240 -44.24 15.90 -14.68
C GLN A 240 -45.02 17.10 -14.09
N LYS A 241 -44.85 18.30 -14.67
CA LYS A 241 -45.61 19.49 -14.27
C LYS A 241 -47.10 19.32 -14.51
N VAL A 242 -47.50 18.78 -15.66
CA VAL A 242 -48.91 18.55 -15.99
C VAL A 242 -49.53 17.48 -15.07
N ALA A 243 -48.83 16.36 -14.85
CA ALA A 243 -49.27 15.29 -13.97
C ALA A 243 -49.41 15.75 -12.50
N SER A 244 -48.61 16.74 -12.09
CA SER A 244 -48.65 17.29 -10.73
C SER A 244 -49.89 18.13 -10.39
N PHE A 245 -50.73 18.45 -11.39
CA PHE A 245 -51.98 19.19 -11.21
C PHE A 245 -53.09 18.33 -10.58
N ILE A 246 -52.95 16.99 -10.62
CA ILE A 246 -53.89 16.03 -10.04
C ILE A 246 -53.60 15.91 -8.53
N PRO A 247 -54.61 15.79 -7.65
CA PRO A 247 -54.42 15.75 -6.19
C PRO A 247 -53.42 14.71 -5.69
N PHE A 248 -53.30 13.55 -6.36
CA PHE A 248 -52.33 12.49 -6.03
C PHE A 248 -50.97 12.65 -6.74
N GLY A 249 -50.86 13.57 -7.70
CA GLY A 249 -49.67 13.77 -8.54
C GLY A 249 -48.69 14.83 -8.04
N LYS A 250 -49.00 15.55 -6.95
CA LYS A 250 -48.16 16.64 -6.42
C LYS A 250 -46.70 16.21 -6.16
N GLU A 251 -46.49 14.95 -5.81
CA GLU A 251 -45.16 14.36 -5.61
C GLU A 251 -44.36 14.11 -6.90
N LEU A 252 -45.03 14.09 -8.06
CA LEU A 252 -44.39 13.96 -9.37
C LEU A 252 -43.89 15.30 -9.90
N HIS A 253 -44.12 16.40 -9.18
CA HIS A 253 -43.64 17.72 -9.57
C HIS A 253 -42.10 17.70 -9.71
N PRO A 254 -41.50 18.36 -10.72
CA PRO A 254 -40.06 18.31 -10.95
C PRO A 254 -39.20 18.79 -9.76
N ASN A 255 -39.76 19.58 -8.86
CA ASN A 255 -39.08 20.03 -7.65
C ASN A 255 -39.10 18.97 -6.51
N SER A 256 -40.09 18.08 -6.48
CA SER A 256 -40.18 16.97 -5.51
C SER A 256 -39.47 15.72 -6.05
N LEU A 257 -39.77 15.33 -7.29
CA LEU A 257 -39.12 14.21 -7.98
C LEU A 257 -38.11 14.70 -9.01
N LYS A 258 -36.89 14.97 -8.53
CA LYS A 258 -35.75 15.34 -9.39
C LYS A 258 -35.17 14.09 -10.06
N LEU A 259 -35.52 13.87 -11.32
CA LEU A 259 -34.99 12.76 -12.11
C LEU A 259 -33.47 12.92 -12.32
N GLY A 260 -32.71 11.86 -12.04
CA GLY A 260 -31.25 11.87 -12.23
C GLY A 260 -30.45 12.58 -11.14
N HIS A 261 -31.12 13.05 -10.08
CA HIS A 261 -30.45 13.66 -8.93
C HIS A 261 -29.69 12.61 -8.12
N VAL A 262 -28.40 12.83 -7.92
CA VAL A 262 -27.54 11.98 -7.07
C VAL A 262 -26.82 12.88 -6.08
N GLU A 263 -27.15 12.71 -4.80
CA GLU A 263 -26.39 13.34 -3.71
C GLU A 263 -25.28 12.40 -3.26
N THR A 264 -24.05 12.90 -3.30
CA THR A 264 -22.89 12.23 -2.72
C THR A 264 -22.72 12.70 -1.27
N GLU A 265 -22.36 11.78 -0.38
CA GLU A 265 -22.05 12.08 1.03
C GLU A 265 -23.20 12.65 1.87
N VAL A 266 -24.43 12.15 1.68
CA VAL A 266 -25.56 12.51 2.55
C VAL A 266 -25.31 12.01 3.97
N LEU A 267 -25.03 12.95 4.88
CA LEU A 267 -24.94 12.67 6.32
C LEU A 267 -26.33 12.89 6.95
N PRO A 268 -26.80 11.97 7.81
CA PRO A 268 -28.05 12.20 8.52
C PRO A 268 -27.90 13.42 9.43
N ALA A 269 -28.96 14.23 9.54
CA ALA A 269 -28.91 15.54 10.19
C ALA A 269 -28.40 15.50 11.64
N ASN A 270 -28.65 14.40 12.35
CA ASN A 270 -28.15 14.16 13.71
C ASN A 270 -26.61 14.07 13.82
N ARG A 271 -25.90 13.82 12.70
CA ARG A 271 -24.43 13.75 12.63
C ARG A 271 -23.78 15.08 12.29
N LEU A 272 -24.55 16.06 11.79
CA LEU A 272 -24.08 17.41 11.49
C LEU A 272 -24.22 18.36 12.69
N CYS A 273 -24.86 17.89 13.75
CA CYS A 273 -25.02 18.61 14.99
C CYS A 273 -23.76 18.62 15.84
N ASN A 274 -23.46 19.77 16.45
CA ASN A 274 -22.56 19.80 17.61
C ASN A 274 -23.25 19.15 18.81
N TYR A 275 -22.51 18.30 19.53
CA TYR A 275 -22.97 17.67 20.77
C TYR A 275 -23.48 18.76 21.74
N GLY A 276 -24.75 18.67 22.16
CA GLY A 276 -25.38 19.66 23.06
C GLY A 276 -26.23 20.75 22.40
N SER A 277 -26.43 20.73 21.09
CA SER A 277 -27.39 21.63 20.40
C SER A 277 -28.82 21.05 20.41
N LYS A 278 -29.83 21.91 20.61
CA LYS A 278 -31.25 21.49 20.64
C LYS A 278 -31.67 20.86 19.31
N GLY A 279 -32.22 19.64 19.37
CA GLY A 279 -32.71 18.90 18.20
C GLY A 279 -31.82 17.72 17.76
N CYS A 280 -30.74 17.46 18.49
CA CYS A 280 -29.77 16.43 18.14
C CYS A 280 -29.74 15.36 19.22
N GLY A 281 -30.67 14.40 19.12
CA GLY A 281 -30.70 13.14 19.89
C GLY A 281 -30.18 13.23 21.32
N GLY A 282 -30.98 13.82 22.21
CA GLY A 282 -30.83 13.87 23.66
C GLY A 282 -32.17 14.28 24.27
#